data_AF-A0A9Q3XSM8-F1
#
_entry.id   AF-A0A9Q3XSM8-F1
#
_cell.length_a   1.000
_cell.length_b   1.000
_cell.length_c   1.000
_cell.angle_alpha   90.00
_cell.angle_beta   90.00
_cell.angle_gamma   90.00
#
_symmetry.space_group_name_H-M   'P 1'
#
loop_
_entity.id
_entity.type
_entity.pdbx_description
1 polymer ?
#
loop_
_entity_poly.entity_id
_entity_poly.type
_entity_poly.pdbx_seq_one_letter_code
_entity_poly.pdbx_strand_id
1 'polypeptide(L)'
;MNSQTNQQQSHLLPDGRPIPRRITTNPQEKRHYENFTPAGFFDWRRWVPLLVIVISLNIVWWRQPLLHTKALSGAALTWQLIPLFGYTITIAIAMTLMMTQNFRSILSYLFLALSILFTFSSLIQTRHEIFTLLLLFTAFFIAIQQTWFGLQNWLGLLLFSVLATFAIPISIFYVTNNFLTQRFIWQLLPMLFGFGFYFTPILMPNPDGRKLSILTLGLFWVTILSHNVGISTVFIIIFSLMAFILQFVKAKIGNWQHMGYVLLMALSMLLIYH
;
A
#
# COMPACT_ATOMS: atom_id res chain seq x y z
N MET A 1 -15.09 -40.51 51.63
CA MET A 1 -15.23 -39.18 51.01
C MET A 1 -13.91 -38.43 51.15
N ASN A 2 -13.50 -37.65 50.13
CA ASN A 2 -12.28 -36.82 50.06
C ASN A 2 -11.13 -37.31 49.15
N SER A 3 -11.44 -37.72 47.92
CA SER A 3 -10.40 -37.96 46.89
C SER A 3 -10.72 -37.36 45.51
N GLN A 4 -11.74 -36.50 45.40
CA GLN A 4 -12.14 -35.88 44.12
C GLN A 4 -11.80 -34.38 44.01
N THR A 5 -11.39 -33.73 45.10
CA THR A 5 -11.16 -32.27 45.12
C THR A 5 -9.78 -31.83 44.63
N ASN A 6 -8.77 -32.71 44.58
CA ASN A 6 -7.39 -32.33 44.23
C ASN A 6 -7.05 -32.37 42.74
N GLN A 7 -7.90 -32.92 41.86
CA GLN A 7 -7.61 -32.99 40.42
C GLN A 7 -8.10 -31.77 39.61
N GLN A 8 -8.91 -30.88 40.19
CA GLN A 8 -9.40 -29.70 39.47
C GLN A 8 -8.45 -28.49 39.54
N GLN A 9 -7.51 -28.45 40.49
CA GLN A 9 -6.60 -27.31 40.65
C GLN A 9 -5.41 -27.30 39.68
N SER A 10 -5.10 -28.41 38.99
CA SER A 10 -3.99 -28.47 38.02
C SER A 10 -4.34 -27.91 36.62
N HIS A 11 -5.60 -27.51 36.41
CA HIS A 11 -6.12 -27.03 35.13
C HIS A 11 -6.42 -25.52 35.10
N LEU A 12 -5.83 -24.76 36.02
CA LEU A 12 -6.01 -23.32 36.12
C LEU A 12 -4.65 -22.61 35.98
N LEU A 13 -4.61 -21.53 35.20
CA LEU A 13 -3.50 -20.59 35.17
C LEU A 13 -3.31 -19.96 36.57
N PRO A 14 -2.13 -19.38 36.89
CA PRO A 14 -1.88 -18.72 38.18
C PRO A 14 -2.92 -17.65 38.56
N ASP A 15 -3.62 -17.08 37.56
CA ASP A 15 -4.71 -16.12 37.72
C ASP A 15 -6.12 -16.77 37.89
N GLY A 16 -6.21 -18.09 38.09
CA GLY A 16 -7.47 -18.81 38.31
C GLY A 16 -8.31 -19.07 37.07
N ARG A 17 -7.76 -18.92 35.86
CA ARG A 17 -8.48 -19.16 34.59
C ARG A 17 -8.27 -20.59 34.08
N PRO A 18 -9.30 -21.27 33.53
CA PRO A 18 -9.16 -22.63 33.00
C PRO A 18 -8.24 -22.67 31.77
N ILE A 19 -7.26 -23.58 31.79
CA ILE A 19 -6.35 -23.83 30.67
C ILE A 19 -7.16 -24.51 29.55
N PRO A 20 -7.21 -23.96 28.33
CA PRO A 20 -8.07 -24.50 27.28
C PRO A 20 -7.57 -25.87 26.79
N ARG A 21 -8.50 -26.81 26.60
CA ARG A 21 -8.23 -28.05 25.87
C ARG A 21 -7.77 -27.69 24.46
N ARG A 22 -6.60 -28.19 24.06
CA ARG A 22 -5.88 -27.88 22.81
C ARG A 22 -6.67 -28.13 21.50
N ILE A 23 -7.89 -28.64 21.59
CA ILE A 23 -8.75 -29.05 20.48
C ILE A 23 -10.18 -28.60 20.82
N THR A 24 -10.49 -27.31 20.67
CA THR A 24 -11.88 -26.85 20.60
C THR A 24 -12.17 -26.45 19.16
N THR A 25 -13.24 -27.00 18.59
CA THR A 25 -13.69 -26.76 17.20
C THR A 25 -14.58 -25.53 17.09
N ASN A 26 -14.84 -24.84 18.20
CA ASN A 26 -15.73 -23.70 18.25
C ASN A 26 -14.95 -22.40 17.91
N PRO A 27 -15.22 -21.75 16.77
CA PRO A 27 -14.47 -20.58 16.33
C PRO A 27 -14.66 -19.34 17.23
N GLN A 28 -15.68 -19.30 18.09
CA GLN A 28 -15.89 -18.19 19.02
C GLN A 28 -14.95 -18.24 20.24
N GLU A 29 -14.64 -19.43 20.76
CA GLU A 29 -13.68 -19.58 21.88
C GLU A 29 -12.26 -19.27 21.43
N LYS A 30 -11.88 -19.69 20.22
CA LYS A 30 -10.57 -19.39 19.63
C LYS A 30 -10.33 -17.87 19.49
N ARG A 31 -11.39 -17.09 19.21
CA ARG A 31 -11.35 -15.63 19.05
C ARG A 31 -11.13 -14.86 20.36
N HIS A 32 -11.50 -15.41 21.50
CA HIS A 32 -11.36 -14.71 22.79
C HIS A 32 -9.90 -14.66 23.28
N TYR A 33 -9.07 -15.61 22.86
CA TYR A 33 -7.65 -15.69 23.24
C TYR A 33 -6.71 -15.02 22.24
N GLU A 34 -7.21 -14.65 21.05
CA GLU A 34 -6.48 -13.82 20.08
C GLU A 34 -6.57 -12.31 20.41
N ASN A 35 -7.25 -11.96 21.51
CA ASN A 35 -7.38 -10.58 21.94
C ASN A 35 -6.08 -10.04 22.53
N PHE A 36 -5.36 -9.34 21.67
CA PHE A 36 -4.75 -8.04 21.91
C PHE A 36 -3.94 -7.93 23.21
N THR A 37 -2.62 -8.12 23.10
CA THR A 37 -1.75 -7.25 23.89
C THR A 37 -2.18 -5.82 23.60
N PRO A 38 -2.53 -4.98 24.60
CA PRO A 38 -2.83 -3.59 24.36
C PRO A 38 -1.54 -2.97 23.82
N ALA A 39 -1.48 -2.84 22.49
CA ALA A 39 -0.38 -2.20 21.82
C ALA A 39 -0.33 -0.78 22.37
N GLY A 40 0.76 -0.43 23.04
CA GLY A 40 0.94 0.93 23.51
C GLY A 40 0.74 1.87 22.33
N PHE A 41 0.15 3.05 22.56
CA PHE A 41 0.01 4.08 21.53
C PHE A 41 1.34 4.39 20.80
N PHE A 42 2.47 4.06 21.43
CA PHE A 42 3.83 4.24 20.94
C PHE A 42 4.60 2.93 20.62
N ASP A 43 3.93 1.89 20.12
CA ASP A 43 4.61 0.67 19.70
C ASP A 43 5.42 0.87 18.41
N TRP A 44 6.74 0.92 18.52
CA TRP A 44 7.70 1.05 17.40
C TRP A 44 7.43 0.03 16.26
N ARG A 45 6.97 -1.17 16.60
CA ARG A 45 6.60 -2.24 15.64
C ARG A 45 5.42 -1.88 14.73
N ARG A 46 4.58 -0.92 15.13
CA ARG A 46 3.45 -0.41 14.32
C ARG A 46 3.83 0.84 13.54
N TRP A 47 4.62 1.73 14.14
CA TRP A 47 5.00 3.01 13.54
C TRP A 47 6.10 2.87 12.48
N VAL A 48 7.05 1.94 12.63
CA VAL A 48 8.12 1.74 11.63
C VAL A 48 7.60 1.28 10.27
N PRO A 49 6.78 0.21 10.18
CA PRO A 49 6.18 -0.17 8.91
C PRO A 49 5.38 0.98 8.30
N LEU A 50 4.71 1.77 9.15
CA LEU A 50 3.92 2.90 8.70
C LEU A 50 4.80 3.96 8.01
N LEU A 51 5.84 4.43 8.71
CA LEU A 51 6.76 5.45 8.18
C LEU A 51 7.46 4.96 6.91
N VAL A 52 7.93 3.72 6.88
CA VAL A 52 8.65 3.16 5.72
C VAL A 52 7.74 3.09 4.50
N ILE A 53 6.49 2.65 4.64
CA ILE A 53 5.53 2.59 3.53
C ILE A 53 5.19 4.00 3.05
N VAL A 54 4.95 4.95 3.96
CA VAL A 54 4.64 6.34 3.62
C VAL A 54 5.78 6.99 2.83
N ILE A 55 7.01 6.86 3.31
CA ILE A 55 8.21 7.39 2.64
C ILE A 55 8.39 6.72 1.27
N SER A 56 8.25 5.40 1.20
CA SER A 56 8.42 4.63 -0.03
C SER A 56 7.40 5.02 -1.11
N LEU A 57 6.11 5.15 -0.75
CA LEU A 57 5.06 5.59 -1.68
C LEU A 57 5.31 7.01 -2.19
N ASN A 58 5.72 7.92 -1.31
CA ASN A 58 6.05 9.29 -1.72
C ASN A 58 7.25 9.31 -2.66
N ILE A 59 8.32 8.56 -2.39
CA ILE A 59 9.47 8.44 -3.28
C ILE A 59 9.03 7.94 -4.67
N VAL A 60 8.20 6.89 -4.71
CA VAL A 60 7.71 6.28 -5.96
C VAL A 60 6.88 7.29 -6.77
N TRP A 61 5.97 8.02 -6.12
CA TRP A 61 5.10 8.98 -6.79
C TRP A 61 5.82 10.25 -7.25
N TRP A 62 6.77 10.76 -6.47
CA TRP A 62 7.46 12.00 -6.78
C TRP A 62 8.64 11.82 -7.73
N ARG A 63 9.29 10.65 -7.76
CA ARG A 63 10.50 10.48 -8.58
C ARG A 63 10.24 10.66 -10.09
N GLN A 64 9.18 10.09 -10.63
CA GLN A 64 8.91 10.13 -12.07
C GLN A 64 8.65 11.55 -12.63
N PRO A 65 7.77 12.35 -12.01
CA PRO A 65 7.55 13.74 -12.41
C PRO A 65 8.80 14.63 -12.26
N LEU A 66 9.60 14.40 -11.20
CA LEU A 66 10.80 15.19 -10.91
C LEU A 66 11.93 14.98 -11.94
N LEU A 67 12.07 13.77 -12.50
CA LEU A 67 13.09 13.49 -13.51
C LEU A 67 12.79 14.13 -14.87
N HIS A 68 11.51 14.27 -15.21
CA HIS A 68 11.08 14.88 -16.47
C HIS A 68 10.99 16.40 -16.40
N THR A 69 10.98 16.94 -15.20
CA THR A 69 11.09 18.37 -14.95
C THR A 69 12.57 18.75 -14.86
N LYS A 70 13.25 18.81 -16.01
CA LYS A 70 14.53 19.54 -16.16
C LYS A 70 14.43 21.02 -15.71
N ALA A 71 13.23 21.51 -15.41
CA ALA A 71 12.92 22.86 -14.94
C ALA A 71 13.11 23.10 -13.43
N LEU A 72 13.40 22.09 -12.60
CA LEU A 72 13.69 22.32 -11.17
C LEU A 72 15.09 22.89 -10.89
N SER A 73 15.96 22.99 -11.89
CA SER A 73 17.22 23.73 -11.76
C SER A 73 17.04 25.25 -11.77
N GLY A 74 15.81 25.76 -11.96
CA GLY A 74 15.54 27.20 -11.97
C GLY A 74 14.16 27.63 -11.45
N ALA A 75 13.16 26.76 -11.41
CA ALA A 75 11.86 27.08 -10.84
C ALA A 75 11.83 26.72 -9.36
N ALA A 76 11.87 27.75 -8.51
CA ALA A 76 11.61 27.64 -7.08
C ALA A 76 10.43 26.71 -6.82
N LEU A 77 10.52 25.87 -5.79
CA LEU A 77 9.42 25.08 -5.26
C LEU A 77 8.19 25.99 -5.13
N THR A 78 7.30 25.95 -6.12
CA THR A 78 6.23 26.93 -6.20
C THR A 78 5.25 26.65 -5.07
N TRP A 79 4.66 27.69 -4.48
CA TRP A 79 3.60 27.57 -3.48
C TRP A 79 2.42 26.67 -3.94
N GLN A 80 2.36 26.36 -5.24
CA GLN A 80 1.39 25.50 -5.89
C GLN A 80 1.56 24.00 -5.64
N LEU A 81 2.76 23.55 -5.27
CA LEU A 81 3.05 22.13 -4.99
C LEU A 81 2.68 21.71 -3.57
N ILE A 82 2.49 22.66 -2.65
CA ILE A 82 2.29 22.39 -1.22
C ILE A 82 0.96 21.67 -0.93
N PRO A 83 -0.19 22.07 -1.51
CA PRO A 83 -1.44 21.34 -1.32
C PRO A 83 -1.34 19.90 -1.86
N LEU A 84 -0.63 19.73 -2.98
CA LEU A 84 -0.42 18.42 -3.61
C LEU A 84 0.47 17.53 -2.74
N PHE A 85 1.52 18.09 -2.13
CA PHE A 85 2.37 17.38 -1.19
C PHE A 85 1.59 16.93 0.05
N GLY A 86 0.78 17.82 0.63
CA GLY A 86 -0.15 17.48 1.73
C GLY A 86 -1.12 16.36 1.36
N TYR A 87 -1.68 16.41 0.15
CA TYR A 87 -2.53 15.34 -0.40
C TYR A 87 -1.77 14.00 -0.50
N THR A 88 -0.55 13.97 -1.04
CA THR A 88 0.22 12.73 -1.19
C THR A 88 0.61 12.10 0.14
N ILE A 89 0.94 12.91 1.15
CA ILE A 89 1.24 12.43 2.51
C ILE A 89 -0.01 11.84 3.16
N THR A 90 -1.13 12.56 3.12
CA THR A 90 -2.38 12.11 3.77
C THR A 90 -2.90 10.82 3.16
N ILE A 91 -2.84 10.67 1.84
CA ILE A 91 -3.21 9.42 1.18
C ILE A 91 -2.23 8.30 1.47
N ALA A 92 -0.92 8.56 1.48
CA ALA A 92 0.06 7.53 1.83
C ALA A 92 -0.20 7.01 3.25
N ILE A 93 -0.53 7.89 4.19
CA ILE A 93 -0.89 7.51 5.57
C ILE A 93 -2.19 6.70 5.58
N ALA A 94 -3.24 7.17 4.91
CA ALA A 94 -4.53 6.47 4.82
C ALA A 94 -4.35 5.05 4.27
N MET A 95 -3.66 4.93 3.13
CA MET A 95 -3.36 3.66 2.46
C MET A 95 -2.59 2.70 3.36
N THR A 96 -1.61 3.21 4.10
CA THR A 96 -0.82 2.41 5.03
C THR A 96 -1.65 1.93 6.23
N LEU A 97 -2.51 2.79 6.76
CA LEU A 97 -3.44 2.44 7.84
C LEU A 97 -4.46 1.41 7.38
N MET A 98 -4.93 1.49 6.14
CA MET A 98 -5.80 0.47 5.55
C MET A 98 -5.09 -0.88 5.48
N MET A 99 -3.86 -0.93 4.99
CA MET A 99 -3.13 -2.19 4.85
C MET A 99 -2.79 -2.83 6.19
N THR A 100 -2.32 -2.03 7.15
CA THR A 100 -1.92 -2.53 8.47
C THR A 100 -3.10 -2.97 9.34
N GLN A 101 -4.34 -2.58 8.99
CA GLN A 101 -5.55 -2.88 9.75
C GLN A 101 -6.59 -3.65 8.91
N ASN A 102 -6.14 -4.38 7.87
CA ASN A 102 -6.99 -5.20 7.00
C ASN A 102 -8.23 -4.45 6.48
N PHE A 103 -8.05 -3.22 6.02
CA PHE A 103 -9.08 -2.37 5.40
C PHE A 103 -10.26 -2.00 6.31
N ARG A 104 -10.14 -2.11 7.64
CA ARG A 104 -11.22 -1.74 8.58
C ARG A 104 -10.89 -0.54 9.48
N SER A 105 -9.91 0.28 9.09
CA SER A 105 -9.42 1.37 9.93
C SER A 105 -10.33 2.61 9.93
N ILE A 106 -10.87 2.98 11.09
CA ILE A 106 -11.60 4.25 11.26
C ILE A 106 -10.67 5.46 11.06
N LEU A 107 -9.41 5.34 11.50
CA LEU A 107 -8.41 6.40 11.33
C LEU A 107 -8.10 6.68 9.85
N SER A 108 -8.20 5.67 8.98
CA SER A 108 -8.03 5.86 7.53
C SER A 108 -9.05 6.86 6.98
N TYR A 109 -10.32 6.78 7.40
CA TYR A 109 -11.35 7.71 6.92
C TYR A 109 -11.04 9.17 7.28
N LEU A 110 -10.44 9.41 8.45
CA LEU A 110 -10.01 10.76 8.83
C LEU A 110 -8.94 11.29 7.87
N PHE A 111 -7.93 10.48 7.54
CA PHE A 111 -6.88 10.88 6.59
C PHE A 111 -7.40 11.00 5.15
N LEU A 112 -8.37 10.18 4.74
CA LEU A 112 -9.05 10.33 3.45
C LEU A 112 -9.86 11.62 3.40
N ALA A 113 -10.56 11.99 4.48
CA ALA A 113 -11.26 13.27 4.58
C ALA A 113 -10.26 14.44 4.53
N LEU A 114 -9.11 14.33 5.20
CA LEU A 114 -8.04 15.33 5.12
C LEU A 114 -7.50 15.47 3.69
N SER A 115 -7.31 14.35 2.99
CA SER A 115 -6.92 14.34 1.57
C SER A 115 -7.95 15.07 0.71
N ILE A 116 -9.25 14.85 0.91
CA ILE A 116 -10.32 15.60 0.21
C ILE A 116 -10.19 17.10 0.45
N LEU A 117 -9.95 17.52 1.70
CA LEU A 117 -9.77 18.94 2.04
C LEU A 117 -8.58 19.56 1.29
N PHE A 118 -7.47 18.84 1.15
CA PHE A 118 -6.34 19.31 0.35
C PHE A 118 -6.68 19.45 -1.14
N THR A 119 -7.53 18.56 -1.69
CA THR A 119 -8.02 18.67 -3.08
C THR A 119 -8.86 19.94 -3.31
N PHE A 120 -9.56 20.43 -2.28
CA PHE A 120 -10.32 21.69 -2.32
C PHE A 120 -9.45 22.96 -2.20
N SER A 121 -8.14 22.84 -2.20
CA SER A 121 -7.27 24.01 -2.32
C SER A 121 -7.58 24.76 -3.63
N SER A 122 -7.73 26.08 -3.52
CA SER A 122 -8.04 27.00 -4.64
C SER A 122 -7.16 26.76 -5.88
N LEU A 123 -5.91 26.35 -5.67
CA LEU A 123 -4.95 26.09 -6.74
C LEU A 123 -5.28 24.83 -7.56
N ILE A 124 -5.81 23.79 -6.92
CA ILE A 124 -6.22 22.54 -7.58
C ILE A 124 -7.59 22.73 -8.25
N GLN A 125 -8.48 23.50 -7.62
CA GLN A 125 -9.84 23.76 -8.11
C GLN A 125 -9.88 24.44 -9.48
N THR A 126 -8.92 25.34 -9.77
CA THR A 126 -8.83 26.00 -11.08
C THR A 126 -8.61 25.02 -12.24
N ARG A 127 -8.14 23.80 -11.97
CA ARG A 127 -7.88 22.75 -12.97
C ARG A 127 -8.78 21.55 -12.74
N HIS A 128 -9.95 21.56 -13.38
CA HIS A 128 -11.01 20.57 -13.13
C HIS A 128 -10.58 19.11 -13.38
N GLU A 129 -9.73 18.86 -14.39
CA GLU A 129 -9.21 17.52 -14.70
C GLU A 129 -8.38 16.93 -13.55
N ILE A 130 -7.47 17.73 -12.98
CA ILE A 130 -6.64 17.30 -11.85
C ILE A 130 -7.49 17.10 -10.60
N PHE A 131 -8.39 18.05 -10.33
CA PHE A 131 -9.33 17.97 -9.21
C PHE A 131 -10.15 16.67 -9.24
N THR A 132 -10.77 16.38 -10.39
CA THR A 132 -11.58 15.16 -10.58
C THR A 132 -10.76 13.88 -10.47
N LEU A 133 -9.53 13.86 -11.00
CA LEU A 133 -8.64 12.70 -10.93
C LEU A 133 -8.21 12.38 -9.49
N LEU A 134 -7.85 13.41 -8.72
CA LEU A 134 -7.50 13.29 -7.30
C LEU A 134 -8.72 12.87 -6.45
N LEU A 135 -9.88 13.47 -6.71
CA LEU A 135 -11.12 13.12 -6.02
C LEU A 135 -11.52 11.67 -6.32
N LEU A 136 -11.43 11.23 -7.57
CA LEU A 136 -11.68 9.85 -7.97
C LEU A 136 -10.76 8.87 -7.24
N PHE A 137 -9.47 9.22 -7.07
CA PHE A 137 -8.53 8.39 -6.33
C PHE A 137 -8.89 8.27 -4.85
N THR A 138 -9.23 9.38 -4.19
CA THR A 138 -9.65 9.34 -2.79
C THR A 138 -10.99 8.60 -2.63
N ALA A 139 -11.95 8.81 -3.54
CA ALA A 139 -13.24 8.12 -3.55
C ALA A 139 -13.08 6.62 -3.77
N PHE A 140 -12.14 6.19 -4.63
CA PHE A 140 -11.82 4.79 -4.83
C PHE A 140 -11.30 4.13 -3.54
N PHE A 141 -10.46 4.82 -2.75
CA PHE A 141 -10.03 4.29 -1.44
C PHE A 141 -11.18 4.19 -0.44
N ILE A 142 -12.13 5.13 -0.45
CA ILE A 142 -13.33 5.02 0.38
C ILE A 142 -14.14 3.79 -0.05
N ALA A 143 -14.30 3.56 -1.36
CA ALA A 143 -15.04 2.44 -1.91
C ALA A 143 -14.39 1.08 -1.62
N ILE A 144 -13.06 0.95 -1.73
CA ILE A 144 -12.35 -0.30 -1.45
C ILE A 144 -12.39 -0.67 0.04
N GLN A 145 -12.56 0.33 0.92
CA GLN A 145 -12.72 0.11 2.35
C GLN A 145 -14.09 -0.48 2.69
N GLN A 146 -15.10 -0.24 1.84
CA GLN A 146 -16.44 -0.77 2.03
C GLN A 146 -16.51 -2.23 1.56
N THR A 147 -16.61 -3.15 2.52
CA THR A 147 -16.70 -4.61 2.26
C THR A 147 -17.89 -5.00 1.38
N TRP A 148 -18.94 -4.17 1.33
CA TRP A 148 -20.11 -4.39 0.50
C TRP A 148 -19.83 -4.35 -1.01
N PHE A 149 -18.86 -3.53 -1.45
CA PHE A 149 -18.53 -3.40 -2.87
C PHE A 149 -17.71 -4.58 -3.43
N GLY A 150 -17.16 -5.44 -2.57
CA GLY A 150 -16.39 -6.61 -3.03
C GLY A 150 -15.18 -6.26 -3.92
N LEU A 151 -14.63 -5.05 -3.82
CA LEU A 151 -13.55 -4.54 -4.67
C LEU A 151 -12.18 -5.18 -4.41
N GLN A 152 -12.08 -6.14 -3.49
CA GLN A 152 -10.87 -6.97 -3.27
C GLN A 152 -10.73 -8.10 -4.32
N ASN A 153 -11.10 -7.77 -5.56
CA ASN A 153 -11.06 -8.66 -6.72
C ASN A 153 -10.04 -8.13 -7.74
N TRP A 154 -9.81 -8.89 -8.82
CA TRP A 154 -8.88 -8.49 -9.89
C TRP A 154 -9.18 -7.11 -10.47
N LEU A 155 -10.47 -6.74 -10.58
CA LEU A 155 -10.91 -5.43 -11.07
C LEU A 155 -10.47 -4.28 -10.16
N GLY A 156 -10.62 -4.43 -8.84
CA GLY A 156 -10.21 -3.41 -7.89
C GLY A 156 -8.69 -3.27 -7.85
N LEU A 157 -7.94 -4.36 -8.05
CA LEU A 157 -6.49 -4.30 -8.22
C LEU A 157 -6.10 -3.54 -9.49
N LEU A 158 -6.74 -3.83 -10.62
CA LEU A 158 -6.48 -3.13 -11.87
C LEU A 158 -6.77 -1.63 -11.71
N LEU A 159 -7.95 -1.31 -11.17
CA LEU A 159 -8.37 0.07 -10.97
C LEU A 159 -7.42 0.80 -10.00
N PHE A 160 -7.06 0.16 -8.88
CA PHE A 160 -6.06 0.68 -7.94
C PHE A 160 -4.73 0.95 -8.64
N SER A 161 -4.24 0.01 -9.46
CA SER A 161 -2.96 0.16 -10.12
C SER A 161 -2.94 1.32 -11.12
N VAL A 162 -4.01 1.43 -11.93
CA VAL A 162 -4.20 2.53 -12.89
C VAL A 162 -4.25 3.86 -12.14
N LEU A 163 -5.10 3.99 -11.12
CA LEU A 163 -5.25 5.26 -10.41
C LEU A 163 -3.98 5.62 -9.62
N ALA A 164 -3.34 4.68 -8.93
CA ALA A 164 -2.11 4.96 -8.17
C ALA A 164 -0.94 5.38 -9.07
N THR A 165 -0.92 4.89 -10.31
CA THR A 165 0.12 5.21 -11.30
C THR A 165 -0.13 6.52 -12.02
N PHE A 166 -1.38 6.84 -12.33
CA PHE A 166 -1.70 8.02 -13.12
C PHE A 166 -2.14 9.21 -12.26
N ALA A 167 -2.98 9.03 -11.24
CA ALA A 167 -3.58 10.15 -10.52
C ALA A 167 -2.56 11.11 -9.90
N ILE A 168 -1.58 10.58 -9.17
CA ILE A 168 -0.57 11.40 -8.50
C ILE A 168 0.53 11.86 -9.48
N PRO A 169 1.20 10.99 -10.25
CA PRO A 169 2.26 11.44 -11.15
C PRO A 169 1.79 12.42 -12.24
N ILE A 170 0.59 12.23 -12.81
CA ILE A 170 0.02 13.17 -13.79
C ILE A 170 -0.28 14.52 -13.14
N SER A 171 -0.88 14.54 -11.95
CA SER A 171 -1.19 15.79 -11.28
C SER A 171 0.07 16.59 -10.94
N ILE A 172 1.14 15.92 -10.48
CA ILE A 172 2.45 16.57 -10.24
C ILE A 172 3.02 17.13 -11.56
N PHE A 173 3.05 16.33 -12.62
CA PHE A 173 3.62 16.74 -13.91
C PHE A 173 2.83 17.89 -14.56
N TYR A 174 1.51 17.86 -14.45
CA TYR A 174 0.64 18.89 -15.02
C TYR A 174 0.74 20.20 -14.24
N VAL A 175 0.77 20.16 -12.90
CA VAL A 175 0.95 21.38 -12.08
C VAL A 175 2.30 22.04 -12.36
N THR A 176 3.34 21.25 -12.64
CA THR A 176 4.69 21.77 -12.91
C THR A 176 4.89 22.27 -14.34
N ASN A 177 4.31 21.60 -15.35
CA ASN A 177 4.57 21.92 -16.76
C ASN A 177 3.37 22.56 -17.49
N ASN A 178 2.17 22.58 -16.91
CA ASN A 178 0.90 22.99 -17.55
C ASN A 178 0.51 22.20 -18.82
N PHE A 179 1.23 21.14 -19.19
CA PHE A 179 0.89 20.25 -20.30
C PHE A 179 1.21 18.79 -19.94
N LEU A 180 0.63 17.86 -20.69
CA LEU A 180 0.88 16.43 -20.58
C LEU A 180 1.47 15.91 -21.90
N THR A 181 2.54 15.12 -21.84
CA THR A 181 3.13 14.50 -23.03
C THR A 181 2.80 13.02 -23.10
N GLN A 182 2.55 12.50 -24.31
CA GLN A 182 2.31 11.07 -24.50
C GLN A 182 3.51 10.21 -24.08
N ARG A 183 4.73 10.73 -24.24
CA ARG A 183 5.96 10.05 -23.79
C ARG A 183 5.97 9.82 -22.28
N PHE A 184 5.50 10.80 -21.50
CA PHE A 184 5.37 10.66 -20.05
C PHE A 184 4.37 9.56 -19.65
N ILE A 185 3.24 9.44 -20.35
CA ILE A 185 2.26 8.36 -20.10
C ILE A 185 2.90 6.99 -20.32
N TRP A 186 3.65 6.81 -21.42
CA TRP A 186 4.31 5.53 -21.71
C TRP A 186 5.42 5.19 -20.70
N GLN A 187 6.07 6.19 -20.11
CA GLN A 187 7.09 5.97 -19.09
C GLN A 187 6.51 5.54 -17.74
N LEU A 188 5.22 5.78 -17.50
CA LEU A 188 4.51 5.30 -16.32
C LEU A 188 4.06 3.84 -16.46
N LEU A 189 4.20 3.22 -17.63
CA LEU A 189 3.75 1.84 -17.87
C LEU A 189 4.44 0.81 -16.94
N PRO A 190 5.77 0.85 -16.72
CA PRO A 190 6.43 -0.03 -15.76
C PRO A 190 5.91 0.18 -14.33
N MET A 191 5.56 1.42 -13.98
CA MET A 191 4.98 1.78 -12.69
C MET A 191 3.60 1.14 -12.51
N LEU A 192 2.78 1.09 -13.56
CA LEU A 192 1.48 0.41 -13.57
C LEU A 192 1.61 -1.08 -13.29
N PHE A 193 2.53 -1.78 -13.95
CA PHE A 193 2.69 -3.21 -13.69
C PHE A 193 3.37 -3.48 -12.35
N GLY A 194 4.24 -2.58 -11.88
CA GLY A 194 4.81 -2.63 -10.55
C GLY A 194 3.74 -2.52 -9.46
N PHE A 195 2.87 -1.50 -9.51
CA PHE A 195 1.76 -1.39 -8.56
C PHE A 195 0.87 -2.63 -8.59
N GLY A 196 0.57 -3.14 -9.79
CA GLY A 196 -0.19 -4.37 -9.95
C GLY A 196 0.46 -5.55 -9.22
N PHE A 197 1.72 -5.84 -9.49
CA PHE A 197 2.44 -6.97 -8.92
C PHE A 197 2.63 -6.86 -7.40
N TYR A 198 3.17 -5.74 -6.91
CA TYR A 198 3.52 -5.57 -5.50
C TYR A 198 2.30 -5.46 -4.59
N PHE A 199 1.16 -4.94 -5.09
CA PHE A 199 -0.08 -4.86 -4.33
C PHE A 199 -1.00 -6.09 -4.51
N THR A 200 -0.74 -6.98 -5.47
CA THR A 200 -1.47 -8.25 -5.62
C THR A 200 -1.60 -9.05 -4.32
N PRO A 201 -0.51 -9.39 -3.60
CA PRO A 201 -0.62 -10.18 -2.38
C PRO A 201 -1.29 -9.43 -1.22
N ILE A 202 -1.38 -8.10 -1.31
CA ILE A 202 -1.97 -7.23 -0.28
C ILE A 202 -3.49 -7.15 -0.46
N LEU A 203 -3.97 -6.90 -1.68
CA LEU A 203 -5.40 -6.77 -1.96
C LEU A 203 -6.09 -8.13 -2.11
N MET A 204 -5.40 -9.12 -2.68
CA MET A 204 -5.99 -10.43 -2.98
C MET A 204 -5.15 -11.57 -2.35
N PRO A 205 -5.37 -11.88 -1.06
CA PRO A 205 -4.62 -12.92 -0.36
C PRO A 205 -5.01 -14.36 -0.76
N ASN A 206 -5.99 -14.50 -1.66
CA ASN A 206 -6.57 -15.77 -2.10
C ASN A 206 -5.64 -16.54 -3.05
N PRO A 207 -5.83 -17.87 -3.22
CA PRO A 207 -5.08 -18.67 -4.19
C PRO A 207 -5.18 -18.14 -5.63
N ASP A 208 -6.31 -17.53 -6.01
CA ASP A 208 -6.45 -16.89 -7.33
C ASP A 208 -5.61 -15.61 -7.46
N GLY A 209 -5.38 -14.90 -6.35
CA GLY A 209 -4.44 -13.78 -6.29
C GLY A 209 -3.00 -14.23 -6.58
N ARG A 210 -2.63 -15.48 -6.27
CA ARG A 210 -1.30 -16.02 -6.62
C ARG A 210 -1.14 -16.28 -8.11
N LYS A 211 -2.19 -16.76 -8.79
CA LYS A 211 -2.18 -16.92 -10.25
C LYS A 211 -2.04 -15.55 -10.93
N LEU A 212 -2.76 -14.55 -10.41
CA LEU A 212 -2.65 -13.17 -10.85
C LEU A 212 -1.26 -12.57 -10.60
N SER A 213 -0.59 -12.92 -9.49
CA SER A 213 0.76 -12.39 -9.19
C SER A 213 1.80 -12.88 -10.19
N ILE A 214 1.67 -14.11 -10.70
CA ILE A 214 2.54 -14.64 -11.77
C ILE A 214 2.31 -13.87 -13.08
N LEU A 215 1.06 -13.57 -13.41
CA LEU A 215 0.72 -12.80 -14.60
C LEU A 215 1.23 -11.35 -14.50
N THR A 216 1.02 -10.69 -13.37
CA THR A 216 1.49 -9.31 -13.17
C THR A 216 3.01 -9.23 -13.07
N LEU A 217 3.68 -10.25 -12.54
CA LEU A 217 5.14 -10.38 -12.57
C LEU A 217 5.66 -10.50 -14.01
N GLY A 218 5.06 -11.37 -14.81
CA GLY A 218 5.43 -11.54 -16.21
C GLY A 218 5.27 -10.25 -17.01
N LEU A 219 4.15 -9.55 -16.84
CA LEU A 219 3.92 -8.25 -17.48
C LEU A 219 4.91 -7.18 -16.99
N PHE A 220 5.22 -7.17 -15.70
CA PHE A 220 6.23 -6.27 -15.14
C PHE A 220 7.61 -6.51 -15.78
N TRP A 221 8.03 -7.77 -15.92
CA TRP A 221 9.29 -8.11 -16.58
C TRP A 221 9.31 -7.71 -18.05
N VAL A 222 8.23 -7.96 -18.80
CA VAL A 222 8.13 -7.54 -20.21
C VAL A 222 8.31 -6.04 -20.34
N THR A 223 7.69 -5.25 -19.46
CA THR A 223 7.83 -3.78 -19.53
C THR A 223 9.20 -3.27 -19.13
N ILE A 224 9.89 -3.94 -18.21
CA ILE A 224 11.27 -3.61 -17.86
C ILE A 224 12.23 -3.97 -19.00
N LEU A 225 12.08 -5.16 -19.58
CA LEU A 225 12.90 -5.63 -20.70
C LEU A 225 12.65 -4.83 -21.99
N SER A 226 11.44 -4.28 -22.14
CA SER A 226 11.12 -3.35 -23.22
C SER A 226 11.69 -1.95 -22.99
N HIS A 227 12.14 -1.64 -21.77
CA HIS A 227 12.88 -0.42 -21.47
C HIS A 227 14.40 -0.66 -21.59
N ASN A 228 15.21 0.32 -21.21
CA ASN A 228 16.65 0.20 -21.31
C ASN A 228 17.20 -0.95 -20.43
N VAL A 229 17.85 -1.93 -21.05
CA VAL A 229 18.40 -3.10 -20.36
C VAL A 229 19.82 -2.81 -19.90
N GLY A 230 19.97 -2.51 -18.62
CA GLY A 230 21.26 -2.31 -17.94
C GLY A 230 21.43 -3.20 -16.71
N ILE A 231 22.55 -3.07 -16.02
CA ILE A 231 22.82 -3.78 -14.74
C ILE A 231 21.71 -3.55 -13.69
N SER A 232 21.03 -2.40 -13.73
CA SER A 232 19.86 -2.10 -12.91
C SER A 232 18.72 -3.13 -13.09
N THR A 233 18.50 -3.65 -14.30
CA THR A 233 17.44 -4.65 -14.58
C THR A 233 17.66 -5.96 -13.83
N VAL A 234 18.91 -6.40 -13.65
CA VAL A 234 19.24 -7.59 -12.87
C VAL A 234 18.80 -7.42 -11.42
N PHE A 235 19.08 -6.26 -10.81
CA PHE A 235 18.65 -5.97 -9.44
C PHE A 235 17.12 -5.87 -9.32
N ILE A 236 16.44 -5.30 -10.31
CA ILE A 236 14.97 -5.23 -10.34
C ILE A 236 14.37 -6.64 -10.39
N ILE A 237 14.93 -7.54 -11.22
CA ILE A 237 14.50 -8.94 -11.29
C ILE A 237 14.70 -9.61 -9.94
N ILE A 238 15.86 -9.43 -9.29
CA ILE A 238 16.12 -9.97 -7.95
C ILE A 238 15.10 -9.45 -6.92
N PHE A 239 14.80 -8.16 -6.90
CA PHE A 239 13.80 -7.60 -5.98
C PHE A 239 12.38 -8.10 -6.25
N SER A 240 12.02 -8.29 -7.53
CA SER A 240 10.72 -8.88 -7.89
C SER A 240 10.61 -10.34 -7.48
N LEU A 241 11.68 -11.13 -7.63
CA LEU A 241 11.75 -12.53 -7.17
C LEU A 241 11.70 -12.61 -5.65
N MET A 242 12.42 -11.72 -4.95
CA MET A 242 12.37 -11.64 -3.49
C MET A 242 10.94 -11.35 -3.03
N ALA A 243 10.26 -10.39 -3.67
CA ALA A 243 8.85 -10.11 -3.40
C ALA A 243 7.95 -11.32 -3.69
N PHE A 244 8.18 -12.04 -4.78
CA PHE A 244 7.43 -13.26 -5.08
C PHE A 244 7.63 -14.34 -4.01
N ILE A 245 8.86 -14.57 -3.55
CA ILE A 245 9.18 -15.52 -2.48
C ILE A 245 8.50 -15.13 -1.17
N LEU A 246 8.47 -13.82 -0.83
CA LEU A 246 7.79 -13.31 0.36
C LEU A 246 6.29 -13.65 0.39
N GLN A 247 5.65 -13.86 -0.77
CA GLN A 247 4.24 -14.28 -0.85
C GLN A 247 4.00 -15.66 -0.23
N PHE A 248 5.00 -16.53 -0.24
CA PHE A 248 4.92 -17.88 0.34
C PHE A 248 5.26 -17.91 1.84
N VAL A 249 5.93 -16.88 2.37
CA VAL A 249 6.38 -16.82 3.79
C VAL A 249 5.31 -16.21 4.72
N LYS A 250 4.07 -16.05 4.22
CA LYS A 250 2.95 -15.33 4.88
C LYS A 250 2.71 -15.69 6.35
N ALA A 251 2.97 -16.94 6.75
CA ALA A 251 2.67 -17.43 8.09
C ALA A 251 3.55 -16.87 9.22
N LYS A 252 4.70 -16.21 8.93
CA LYS A 252 5.70 -15.91 9.99
C LYS A 252 5.93 -14.42 10.29
N ILE A 253 5.51 -13.49 9.42
CA ILE A 253 6.06 -12.11 9.42
C ILE A 253 5.04 -10.98 9.69
N GLY A 254 3.72 -11.24 9.63
CA GLY A 254 2.69 -10.24 10.02
C GLY A 254 2.80 -8.90 9.26
N ASN A 255 2.61 -7.76 9.95
CA ASN A 255 2.62 -6.41 9.36
C ASN A 255 3.93 -6.01 8.64
N TRP A 256 5.04 -6.70 8.89
CA TRP A 256 6.32 -6.42 8.24
C TRP A 256 6.36 -6.84 6.78
N GLN A 257 5.42 -7.69 6.33
CA GLN A 257 5.35 -8.10 4.93
C GLN A 257 4.91 -6.95 4.02
N HIS A 258 3.89 -6.19 4.42
CA HIS A 258 3.42 -5.02 3.67
C HIS A 258 4.54 -4.00 3.48
N MET A 259 5.35 -3.79 4.52
CA MET A 259 6.54 -2.95 4.46
C MET A 259 7.54 -3.46 3.43
N GLY A 260 7.87 -4.76 3.46
CA GLY A 260 8.80 -5.39 2.51
C GLY A 260 8.36 -5.24 1.06
N TYR A 261 7.08 -5.45 0.75
CA TYR A 261 6.57 -5.29 -0.63
C TYR A 261 6.72 -3.86 -1.14
N VAL A 262 6.28 -2.88 -0.35
CA VAL A 262 6.31 -1.46 -0.77
C VAL A 262 7.75 -0.94 -0.84
N LEU A 263 8.63 -1.37 0.06
CA LEU A 263 10.05 -1.01 0.01
C LEU A 263 10.74 -1.60 -1.23
N LEU A 264 10.54 -2.88 -1.52
CA LEU A 264 11.09 -3.51 -2.72
C LEU A 264 10.54 -2.88 -4.00
N MET A 265 9.28 -2.46 -4.00
CA MET A 265 8.70 -1.68 -5.08
C MET A 265 9.43 -0.34 -5.25
N ALA A 266 9.64 0.40 -4.15
CA ALA A 266 10.34 1.67 -4.19
C ALA A 266 11.77 1.51 -4.71
N LEU A 267 12.53 0.52 -4.22
CA LEU A 267 13.86 0.22 -4.72
C LEU A 267 13.86 -0.14 -6.22
N SER A 268 12.89 -0.94 -6.66
CA SER A 268 12.76 -1.32 -8.08
C SER A 268 12.48 -0.10 -8.95
N MET A 269 11.55 0.77 -8.54
CA MET A 269 11.26 2.02 -9.27
C MET A 269 12.44 2.99 -9.23
N LEU A 270 13.21 3.00 -8.13
CA LEU A 270 14.42 3.80 -8.04
C LEU A 270 15.51 3.31 -9.03
N LEU A 271 15.50 2.03 -9.41
CA LEU A 271 16.48 1.50 -10.35
C LEU A 271 16.04 1.60 -11.82
N ILE A 272 14.72 1.58 -12.08
CA ILE A 272 14.16 1.74 -13.43
C ILE A 272 14.45 3.14 -13.98
N TYR A 273 14.41 4.15 -13.11
CA TYR A 273 14.47 5.56 -13.52
C TYR A 273 15.78 6.25 -13.14
N HIS A 274 16.90 5.52 -13.15
CA HIS A 274 18.25 6.09 -13.00
C HIS A 274 18.80 6.54 -14.35
#